data_AF-A0A9Y3V950-F1
#
_entry.id   AF-A0A9Y3V950-F1
#
_cell.length_a   1.000
_cell.length_b   1.000
_cell.length_c   1.000
_cell.angle_alpha   90.00
_cell.angle_beta   90.00
_cell.angle_gamma   90.00
#
_symmetry.space_group_name_H-M   'P 1'
#
loop_
_entity.id
_entity.type
_entity.pdbx_description
1 polymer ?
#
loop_
_entity_poly.entity_id
_entity_poly.type
_entity_poly.pdbx_seq_one_letter_code
_entity_poly.pdbx_strand_id
1 'polypeptide(L)'
;MRDELSKPTLALEYTFGRRARGHNTPKDIAHLWELGGGTSLSDLVQIPITPVTISCLSVILVLDLSKPNALWGTMEKLLQAAQAHLERTSSQVQKSKPGVKHQTPSHSAARVLPKDYPDRELISPFPVPLLIIGSKYDIFQEFDSDKKKVVSKTLRFIAHYYAASLVFTSIKSESLISKTKSFFLHLAFSLERGKTVSSDPLKPLIIPAGSDSFGQIGSPPTVDVDITSLHAKNPKDLWKKVYERVFPPESTNEQRELKDPAKDPQYSEPQIDAMRAQKDQELEQYKRNAAKSWKGLELET
;
A
#
# COMPACT_ATOMS: atom_id res chain seq x y z
N MET A 1 16.63 -20.25 3.16
CA MET A 1 15.53 -19.82 4.05
C MET A 1 14.66 -21.05 4.27
N ARG A 2 14.39 -21.43 5.52
CA ARG A 2 13.56 -22.59 5.80
C ARG A 2 12.15 -22.34 5.26
N ASP A 3 11.55 -23.39 4.75
CA ASP A 3 10.22 -23.46 4.15
C ASP A 3 9.13 -23.38 5.24
N GLU A 4 9.21 -22.38 6.12
CA GLU A 4 8.11 -22.06 7.03
C GLU A 4 7.04 -21.30 6.23
N LEU A 5 5.81 -21.83 6.25
CA LEU A 5 4.64 -21.12 5.75
C LEU A 5 4.60 -19.74 6.41
N SER A 6 4.65 -18.70 5.58
CA SER A 6 4.52 -17.32 6.04
C SER A 6 3.19 -17.17 6.80
N LYS A 7 3.29 -16.82 8.09
CA LYS A 7 2.11 -16.58 8.91
C LYS A 7 1.40 -15.31 8.41
N PRO A 8 0.06 -15.28 8.39
CA PRO A 8 -0.66 -14.06 8.07
C PRO A 8 -0.30 -12.96 9.08
N THR A 9 0.11 -11.79 8.59
CA THR A 9 0.36 -10.61 9.42
C THR A 9 -0.92 -10.20 10.15
N LEU A 10 -0.76 -9.86 11.42
CA LEU A 10 -1.84 -9.46 12.29
C LEU A 10 -1.65 -7.99 12.68
N ALA A 11 -2.63 -7.16 12.36
CA ALA A 11 -2.59 -5.71 12.57
C ALA A 11 -1.42 -4.99 11.89
N LEU A 12 -0.38 -4.62 12.63
CA LEU A 12 0.78 -3.92 12.09
C LEU A 12 2.06 -4.53 12.67
N GLU A 13 2.84 -5.18 11.80
CA GLU A 13 4.05 -5.88 12.21
C GLU A 13 5.29 -5.06 11.84
N TYR A 14 6.24 -4.99 12.78
CA TYR A 14 7.51 -4.29 12.60
C TYR A 14 8.65 -5.28 12.44
N THR A 15 9.44 -5.10 11.37
CA THR A 15 10.72 -5.80 11.18
C THR A 15 11.79 -4.82 10.70
N PHE A 16 13.06 -5.23 10.72
CA PHE A 16 14.13 -4.40 10.17
C PHE A 16 15.19 -5.24 9.45
N GLY A 17 15.73 -4.68 8.36
CA GLY A 17 16.86 -5.24 7.62
C GLY A 17 18.12 -4.43 7.87
N ARG A 18 19.29 -5.09 7.86
CA ARG A 18 20.60 -4.42 7.92
C ARG A 18 21.43 -4.77 6.71
N ARG A 19 22.12 -3.78 6.15
CA ARG A 19 23.06 -3.98 5.04
C ARG A 19 24.41 -3.33 5.33
N ALA A 20 25.47 -4.10 5.21
CA ALA A 20 26.83 -3.57 5.26
C ALA A 20 27.24 -2.99 3.90
N ARG A 21 27.94 -1.85 3.89
CA ARG A 21 28.53 -1.25 2.67
C ARG A 21 30.00 -1.65 2.47
N GLY A 22 30.67 -2.17 3.50
CA GLY A 22 32.06 -2.60 3.45
C GLY A 22 32.54 -3.09 4.82
N HIS A 23 33.85 -3.37 4.95
CA HIS A 23 34.45 -3.71 6.24
C HIS A 23 34.51 -2.46 7.13
N ASN A 24 34.08 -2.58 8.39
CA ASN A 24 34.06 -1.51 9.40
C ASN A 24 33.25 -0.22 9.08
N THR A 25 32.36 -0.24 8.08
CA THR A 25 31.40 0.86 7.87
C THR A 25 30.11 0.64 8.66
N PRO A 26 29.47 1.71 9.20
CA PRO A 26 28.15 1.58 9.80
C PRO A 26 27.16 0.93 8.82
N LYS A 27 26.33 0.03 9.34
CA LYS A 27 25.35 -0.70 8.54
C LYS A 27 24.15 0.19 8.29
N ASP A 28 23.67 0.22 7.05
CA ASP A 28 22.38 0.82 6.73
C ASP A 28 21.27 -0.02 7.35
N ILE A 29 20.28 0.63 7.94
CA ILE A 29 19.11 -0.01 8.54
C ILE A 29 17.88 0.41 7.76
N ALA A 30 17.09 -0.57 7.33
CA ALA A 30 15.77 -0.35 6.76
C ALA A 30 14.73 -0.83 7.76
N HIS A 31 13.79 0.03 8.11
CA HIS A 31 12.65 -0.28 8.97
C HIS A 31 11.46 -0.66 8.09
N LEU A 32 10.86 -1.81 8.33
CA LEU A 32 9.72 -2.33 7.59
C LEU A 32 8.51 -2.39 8.52
N TRP A 33 7.39 -1.90 8.03
CA TRP A 33 6.09 -1.99 8.67
C TRP A 33 5.14 -2.68 7.70
N GLU A 34 4.58 -3.83 8.10
CA GLU A 34 3.64 -4.61 7.29
C GLU A 34 2.23 -4.51 7.90
N LEU A 35 1.26 -4.12 7.08
CA LEU A 35 -0.13 -4.03 7.48
C LEU A 35 -0.86 -5.35 7.19
N GLY A 36 -1.31 -6.01 8.26
CA GLY A 36 -2.20 -7.17 8.23
C GLY A 36 -3.68 -6.80 8.32
N GLY A 37 -4.56 -7.78 8.11
CA GLY A 37 -6.01 -7.58 8.22
C GLY A 37 -6.68 -6.95 7.00
N GLY A 38 -6.02 -6.95 5.85
CA GLY A 38 -6.57 -6.45 4.59
C GLY A 38 -6.84 -4.95 4.65
N THR A 39 -8.08 -4.56 4.36
CA THR A 39 -8.45 -3.13 4.38
C THR A 39 -9.04 -2.66 5.71
N SER A 40 -9.33 -3.57 6.65
CA SER A 40 -10.06 -3.24 7.88
C SER A 40 -9.24 -2.44 8.88
N LEU A 41 -7.91 -2.53 8.81
CA LEU A 41 -6.98 -1.84 9.70
C LEU A 41 -6.17 -0.75 8.97
N SER A 42 -6.71 -0.21 7.88
CA SER A 42 -6.04 0.81 7.07
C SER A 42 -5.56 2.02 7.86
N ASP A 43 -6.20 2.34 8.99
CA ASP A 43 -5.83 3.49 9.82
C ASP A 43 -4.48 3.30 10.52
N LEU A 44 -4.01 2.06 10.71
CA LEU A 44 -2.71 1.77 11.32
C LEU A 44 -1.53 2.26 10.47
N VAL A 45 -1.73 2.56 9.17
CA VAL A 45 -0.69 3.15 8.31
C VAL A 45 -0.19 4.49 8.84
N GLN A 46 -0.96 5.16 9.70
CA GLN A 46 -0.56 6.43 10.31
C GLN A 46 0.62 6.30 11.27
N ILE A 47 0.81 5.12 11.88
CA ILE A 47 1.83 4.88 12.90
C ILE A 47 3.25 5.13 12.36
N PRO A 48 3.67 4.54 11.22
CA PRO A 48 5.00 4.77 10.66
C PRO A 48 5.16 6.09 9.89
N ILE A 49 4.06 6.78 9.55
CA ILE A 49 4.08 8.01 8.72
C ILE A 49 4.15 9.24 9.63
N THR A 50 5.37 9.69 9.92
CA THR A 50 5.65 10.81 10.83
C THR A 50 6.35 11.97 10.10
N PRO A 51 6.35 13.19 10.67
CA PRO A 51 7.10 14.32 10.11
C PRO A 51 8.59 14.04 9.89
N VAL A 52 9.18 13.14 10.69
CA VAL A 52 10.59 12.78 10.63
C VAL A 52 10.87 11.71 9.56
N THR A 53 9.95 10.75 9.41
CA THR A 53 10.12 9.61 8.50
C THR A 53 9.68 9.90 7.07
N ILE A 54 8.84 10.91 6.84
CA ILE A 54 8.22 11.17 5.52
C ILE A 54 9.22 11.36 4.38
N SER A 55 10.40 11.95 4.64
CA SER A 55 11.42 12.20 3.61
C SER A 55 12.20 10.95 3.17
N CYS A 56 12.21 9.89 3.98
CA CYS A 56 12.87 8.62 3.68
C CYS A 56 11.88 7.45 3.57
N LEU A 57 10.58 7.74 3.59
CA LEU A 57 9.52 6.75 3.48
C LEU A 57 9.34 6.31 2.03
N SER A 58 9.10 5.01 1.84
CA SER A 58 8.58 4.44 0.60
C SER A 58 7.40 3.54 0.93
N VAL A 59 6.45 3.41 0.01
CA VAL A 59 5.26 2.56 0.18
C VAL A 59 5.33 1.40 -0.80
N ILE A 60 4.99 0.21 -0.30
CA ILE A 60 4.83 -1.00 -1.10
C ILE A 60 3.39 -1.47 -0.96
N LEU A 61 2.68 -1.54 -2.07
CA LEU A 61 1.32 -2.08 -2.15
C LEU A 61 1.38 -3.49 -2.74
N VAL A 62 0.94 -4.49 -1.98
CA VAL A 62 0.84 -5.88 -2.47
C VAL A 62 -0.61 -6.20 -2.78
N LEU A 63 -0.88 -6.62 -4.02
CA LEU A 63 -2.20 -7.00 -4.51
C LEU A 63 -2.22 -8.50 -4.84
N ASP A 64 -3.30 -9.18 -4.46
CA ASP A 64 -3.49 -10.61 -4.73
C ASP A 64 -4.07 -10.81 -6.14
N LEU A 65 -3.24 -11.24 -7.09
CA LEU A 65 -3.68 -11.44 -8.47
C LEU A 65 -4.64 -12.63 -8.61
N SER A 66 -4.73 -13.53 -7.61
CA SER A 66 -5.69 -14.62 -7.64
C SER A 66 -7.13 -14.17 -7.36
N LYS A 67 -7.34 -12.90 -6.99
CA LYS A 67 -8.65 -12.33 -6.62
C LYS A 67 -8.89 -10.98 -7.32
N PRO A 68 -9.08 -10.96 -8.64
CA PRO A 68 -9.24 -9.70 -9.37
C PRO A 68 -10.46 -8.87 -8.89
N ASN A 69 -11.56 -9.50 -8.49
CA ASN A 69 -12.74 -8.80 -7.98
C ASN A 69 -12.47 -7.93 -6.74
N ALA A 70 -11.51 -8.31 -5.90
CA ALA A 70 -11.13 -7.55 -4.69
C ALA A 70 -10.03 -6.52 -4.95
N LEU A 71 -9.34 -6.60 -6.09
CA LEU A 71 -8.09 -5.90 -6.35
C LEU A 71 -8.27 -4.39 -6.37
N TRP A 72 -9.26 -3.88 -7.13
CA TRP A 72 -9.49 -2.44 -7.24
C TRP A 72 -9.86 -1.82 -5.90
N GLY A 73 -10.84 -2.41 -5.20
CA GLY A 73 -11.31 -1.91 -3.90
C GLY A 73 -10.20 -1.91 -2.85
N THR A 74 -9.38 -2.98 -2.81
CA THR A 74 -8.22 -3.08 -1.91
C THR A 74 -7.20 -1.99 -2.19
N MET A 75 -6.79 -1.85 -3.46
CA MET A 75 -5.84 -0.84 -3.90
C MET A 75 -6.33 0.57 -3.56
N GLU A 76 -7.58 0.88 -3.92
CA GLU A 76 -8.14 2.22 -3.75
C GLU A 76 -8.19 2.61 -2.28
N LYS A 77 -8.72 1.74 -1.42
CA LYS A 77 -8.85 2.00 0.02
C LYS A 77 -7.48 2.17 0.71
N LEU A 78 -6.51 1.30 0.41
CA LEU A 78 -5.18 1.36 1.02
C LEU A 78 -4.37 2.58 0.55
N LEU A 79 -4.39 2.88 -0.75
CA LEU A 79 -3.68 4.05 -1.28
C LEU A 79 -4.31 5.36 -0.79
N GLN A 80 -5.64 5.44 -0.72
CA GLN A 80 -6.34 6.60 -0.17
C GLN A 80 -6.00 6.84 1.31
N ALA A 81 -6.01 5.78 2.12
CA ALA A 81 -5.62 5.88 3.53
C ALA A 81 -4.18 6.43 3.66
N ALA A 82 -3.22 5.82 2.95
CA ALA A 82 -1.83 6.25 2.96
C ALA A 82 -1.66 7.70 2.46
N GLN A 83 -2.32 8.08 1.35
CA GLN A 83 -2.28 9.45 0.81
C GLN A 83 -2.82 10.47 1.79
N ALA A 84 -3.99 10.22 2.38
CA ALA A 84 -4.60 11.13 3.32
C ALA A 84 -3.70 11.39 4.53
N HIS A 85 -2.97 10.37 5.01
CA HIS A 85 -1.98 10.55 6.09
C HIS A 85 -0.73 11.29 5.63
N LEU A 86 -0.19 10.98 4.45
CA LEU A 86 0.98 11.68 3.89
C LEU A 86 0.73 13.18 3.70
N GLU A 87 -0.44 13.56 3.17
CA GLU A 87 -0.80 14.95 2.95
C GLU A 87 -0.96 15.72 4.27
N ARG A 88 -1.58 15.09 5.27
CA ARG A 88 -1.70 15.65 6.63
C ARG A 88 -0.32 15.86 7.27
N THR A 89 0.54 14.85 7.22
CA THR A 89 1.90 14.91 7.78
C THR A 89 2.78 15.94 7.06
N SER A 90 2.69 16.01 5.73
CA SER A 90 3.40 17.02 4.92
C SER A 90 2.97 18.44 5.28
N SER A 91 1.66 18.66 5.47
CA SER A 91 1.12 19.98 5.85
C SER A 91 1.60 20.42 7.24
N GLN A 92 1.77 19.48 8.17
CA GLN A 92 2.30 19.77 9.51
C GLN A 92 3.78 20.21 9.47
N VAL A 93 4.59 19.57 8.62
CA VAL A 93 6.01 19.92 8.42
C VAL A 93 6.17 21.32 7.85
N GLN A 94 5.26 21.75 6.97
CA GLN A 94 5.28 23.10 6.39
C GLN A 94 4.94 24.19 7.42
N LYS A 95 3.98 23.92 8.33
CA LYS A 95 3.55 24.88 9.37
C LYS A 95 4.60 25.08 10.47
N SER A 96 5.44 24.09 10.75
CA SER A 96 6.45 24.15 11.81
C SER A 96 7.74 24.89 11.41
N LYS A 97 7.90 25.30 10.15
CA LYS A 97 9.01 26.16 9.67
C LYS A 97 8.54 27.55 9.19
N PRO A 98 7.94 28.41 10.03
CA PRO A 98 7.57 29.75 9.61
C PRO A 98 8.78 30.69 9.81
N GLY A 99 9.70 30.79 8.84
CA GLY A 99 10.78 31.79 9.01
C GLY A 99 11.94 31.88 8.04
N VAL A 100 12.23 30.90 7.18
CA VAL A 100 13.39 30.99 6.28
C VAL A 100 12.96 31.49 4.90
N LYS A 101 12.88 32.82 4.74
CA LYS A 101 12.90 33.49 3.44
C LYS A 101 14.32 33.50 2.89
N HIS A 102 14.85 32.36 2.41
CA HIS A 102 16.02 32.35 1.52
C HIS A 102 16.04 31.10 0.63
N GLN A 103 15.88 31.38 -0.67
CA GLN A 103 16.40 30.65 -1.83
C GLN A 103 17.03 29.27 -1.57
N THR A 104 16.20 28.30 -1.26
CA THR A 104 16.43 26.89 -1.58
C THR A 104 15.06 26.34 -1.97
N PRO A 105 14.94 25.57 -3.07
CA PRO A 105 13.63 25.12 -3.52
C PRO A 105 13.00 24.34 -2.37
N SER A 106 11.82 24.78 -1.95
CA SER A 106 10.97 24.09 -1.00
C SER A 106 10.98 22.60 -1.36
N HIS A 107 11.57 21.77 -0.49
CA HIS A 107 11.35 20.34 -0.57
C HIS A 107 9.88 20.11 -0.24
N SER A 108 9.02 20.24 -1.25
CA SER A 108 7.72 19.61 -1.23
C SER A 108 7.99 18.16 -0.90
N ALA A 109 7.33 17.62 0.12
CA ALA A 109 7.35 16.18 0.37
C ALA A 109 6.84 15.38 -0.85
N ALA A 110 6.25 16.07 -1.84
CA ALA A 110 5.93 15.52 -3.15
C ALA A 110 7.19 15.18 -3.94
N ARG A 111 7.29 13.91 -4.32
CA ARG A 111 8.21 13.37 -5.31
C ARG A 111 8.23 14.24 -6.57
N VAL A 112 9.35 14.91 -6.84
CA VAL A 112 9.54 15.71 -8.05
C VAL A 112 9.90 14.79 -9.20
N LEU A 113 9.00 14.70 -10.18
CA LEU A 113 9.27 13.95 -11.42
C LEU A 113 10.14 14.78 -12.38
N PRO A 114 10.97 14.12 -13.22
CA PRO A 114 11.67 14.76 -14.34
C PRO A 114 10.74 15.51 -15.29
N LYS A 115 11.24 16.56 -15.97
CA LYS A 115 10.42 17.40 -16.88
C LYS A 115 9.90 16.62 -18.07
N ASP A 116 10.68 15.67 -18.53
CA ASP A 116 10.44 14.74 -19.63
C ASP A 116 9.67 13.47 -19.22
N TYR A 117 9.13 13.42 -17.99
CA TYR A 117 8.35 12.27 -17.56
C TYR A 117 7.09 12.10 -18.45
N PRO A 118 6.81 10.89 -18.97
CA PRO A 118 5.66 10.68 -19.86
C PRO A 118 4.34 11.03 -19.20
N ASP A 119 3.44 11.68 -19.95
CA ASP A 119 2.08 12.02 -19.50
C ASP A 119 2.02 12.86 -18.21
N ARG A 120 3.08 13.64 -17.92
CA ARG A 120 3.25 14.40 -16.67
C ARG A 120 2.03 15.22 -16.23
N GLU A 121 1.28 15.76 -17.18
CA GLU A 121 0.09 16.61 -16.93
C GLU A 121 -1.17 15.79 -16.63
N LEU A 122 -1.17 14.49 -16.92
CA LEU A 122 -2.33 13.60 -16.83
C LEU A 122 -2.21 12.56 -15.71
N ILE A 123 -1.04 12.43 -15.10
CA ILE A 123 -0.77 11.55 -13.96
C ILE A 123 -0.98 12.29 -12.63
N SER A 124 -1.20 11.53 -11.56
CA SER A 124 -1.29 12.02 -10.18
C SER A 124 -0.26 11.28 -9.33
N PRO A 125 1.02 11.70 -9.35
CA PRO A 125 2.10 10.96 -8.71
C PRO A 125 1.85 10.72 -7.22
N PHE A 126 2.19 9.53 -6.72
CA PHE A 126 2.13 9.27 -5.28
C PHE A 126 3.14 10.16 -4.54
N PRO A 127 2.80 10.72 -3.35
CA PRO A 127 3.67 11.70 -2.69
C PRO A 127 5.07 11.18 -2.38
N VAL A 128 5.19 9.89 -2.05
CA VAL A 128 6.45 9.18 -1.79
C VAL A 128 6.68 8.08 -2.84
N PRO A 129 7.88 7.49 -2.97
CA PRO A 129 8.08 6.36 -3.86
C PRO A 129 7.10 5.22 -3.59
N LEU A 130 6.44 4.73 -4.64
CA LEU A 130 5.46 3.66 -4.60
C LEU A 130 5.91 2.48 -5.47
N LEU A 131 5.84 1.27 -4.92
CA LEU A 131 5.98 0.01 -5.64
C LEU A 131 4.68 -0.78 -5.50
N ILE A 132 4.10 -1.17 -6.62
CA ILE A 132 2.94 -2.05 -6.69
C ILE A 132 3.44 -3.46 -7.03
N ILE A 133 3.05 -4.44 -6.22
CA ILE A 133 3.42 -5.85 -6.39
C ILE A 133 2.14 -6.65 -6.66
N GLY A 134 2.06 -7.29 -7.82
CA GLY A 134 1.06 -8.32 -8.09
C GLY A 134 1.56 -9.67 -7.62
N SER A 135 1.03 -10.17 -6.51
CA SER A 135 1.40 -11.47 -5.91
C SER A 135 0.60 -12.63 -6.49
N LYS A 136 1.04 -13.87 -6.22
CA LYS A 136 0.41 -15.12 -6.69
C LYS A 136 0.29 -15.21 -8.21
N TYR A 137 1.32 -14.75 -8.92
CA TYR A 137 1.37 -14.83 -10.38
C TYR A 137 1.22 -16.27 -10.91
N ASP A 138 1.65 -17.27 -10.13
CA ASP A 138 1.49 -18.69 -10.47
C ASP A 138 0.03 -19.14 -10.60
N ILE A 139 -0.89 -18.47 -9.90
CA ILE A 139 -2.34 -18.70 -10.06
C ILE A 139 -2.87 -17.84 -11.20
N PHE A 140 -2.46 -16.58 -11.26
CA PHE A 140 -2.93 -15.62 -12.26
C PHE A 140 -2.56 -16.01 -13.70
N GLN A 141 -1.41 -16.65 -13.92
CA GLN A 141 -0.99 -17.08 -15.26
C GLN A 141 -1.97 -18.07 -15.91
N GLU A 142 -2.72 -18.83 -15.11
CA GLU A 142 -3.72 -19.81 -15.55
C GLU A 142 -5.05 -19.16 -15.95
N PHE A 143 -5.23 -17.86 -15.73
CA PHE A 143 -6.47 -17.16 -16.09
C PHE A 143 -6.62 -17.01 -17.61
N ASP A 144 -7.86 -16.82 -18.05
CA ASP A 144 -8.19 -16.52 -19.46
C ASP A 144 -7.39 -15.31 -19.96
N SER A 145 -6.98 -15.36 -21.23
CA SER A 145 -6.15 -14.30 -21.83
C SER A 145 -6.79 -12.91 -21.75
N ASP A 146 -8.12 -12.82 -21.87
CA ASP A 146 -8.83 -11.54 -21.80
C ASP A 146 -8.90 -10.99 -20.38
N LYS A 147 -9.12 -11.85 -19.38
CA LYS A 147 -9.02 -11.46 -17.96
C LYS A 147 -7.61 -10.99 -17.62
N LYS A 148 -6.58 -11.70 -18.10
CA LYS A 148 -5.18 -11.30 -17.91
C LYS A 148 -4.89 -9.94 -18.53
N LYS A 149 -5.36 -9.68 -19.76
CA LYS A 149 -5.22 -8.38 -20.43
C LYS A 149 -5.86 -7.25 -19.62
N VAL A 150 -7.07 -7.44 -19.11
CA VAL A 150 -7.79 -6.43 -18.29
C VAL A 150 -7.00 -6.11 -17.03
N VAL A 151 -6.60 -7.12 -16.25
CA VAL A 151 -5.83 -6.92 -15.01
C VAL A 151 -4.48 -6.28 -15.27
N SER A 152 -3.71 -6.84 -16.22
CA SER A 152 -2.38 -6.34 -16.56
C SER A 152 -2.41 -4.90 -17.05
N LYS A 153 -3.28 -4.55 -18.00
CA LYS A 153 -3.38 -3.16 -18.48
C LYS A 153 -3.87 -2.19 -17.40
N THR A 154 -4.81 -2.62 -16.56
CA THR A 154 -5.30 -1.79 -15.45
C THR A 154 -4.20 -1.50 -14.45
N LEU A 155 -3.43 -2.51 -14.05
CA LEU A 155 -2.31 -2.33 -13.12
C LEU A 155 -1.19 -1.48 -13.74
N ARG A 156 -0.93 -1.60 -15.05
CA ARG A 156 -0.01 -0.71 -15.78
C ARG A 156 -0.47 0.74 -15.73
N PHE A 157 -1.74 0.98 -16.04
CA PHE A 157 -2.35 2.30 -15.94
C PHE A 157 -2.22 2.89 -14.54
N ILE A 158 -2.60 2.14 -13.51
CA ILE A 158 -2.50 2.59 -12.11
C ILE A 158 -1.05 2.90 -11.73
N ALA A 159 -0.12 2.01 -12.09
CA ALA A 159 1.28 2.22 -11.78
C ALA A 159 1.80 3.51 -12.43
N HIS A 160 1.52 3.72 -13.71
CA HIS A 160 1.92 4.95 -14.41
C HIS A 160 1.21 6.19 -13.85
N TYR A 161 -0.10 6.10 -13.58
CA TYR A 161 -0.90 7.18 -13.00
C TYR A 161 -0.35 7.67 -11.66
N TYR A 162 0.15 6.77 -10.81
CA TYR A 162 0.80 7.12 -9.54
C TYR A 162 2.32 7.30 -9.65
N ALA A 163 2.88 7.28 -10.87
CA ALA A 163 4.32 7.23 -11.14
C ALA A 163 5.06 6.08 -10.42
N ALA A 164 4.36 5.02 -10.04
CA ALA A 164 4.88 3.87 -9.32
C ALA A 164 5.65 2.90 -10.23
N SER A 165 6.42 2.00 -9.61
CA SER A 165 6.89 0.79 -10.30
C SER A 165 5.89 -0.34 -10.11
N LEU A 166 5.82 -1.27 -11.06
CA LEU A 166 4.97 -2.46 -11.01
C LEU A 166 5.80 -3.73 -11.21
N VAL A 167 5.60 -4.74 -10.37
CA VAL A 167 6.22 -6.06 -10.55
C VAL A 167 5.23 -7.18 -10.22
N PHE A 168 5.17 -8.19 -11.07
CA PHE A 168 4.45 -9.43 -10.77
C PHE A 168 5.40 -10.46 -10.18
N THR A 169 4.93 -11.18 -9.16
CA THR A 169 5.74 -12.12 -8.41
C THR A 169 4.96 -13.36 -8.00
N SER A 170 5.69 -14.45 -7.82
CA SER A 170 5.18 -15.69 -7.26
C SER A 170 6.26 -16.28 -6.35
N ILE A 171 5.85 -16.75 -5.18
CA ILE A 171 6.73 -17.47 -4.26
C ILE A 171 7.28 -18.77 -4.86
N LYS A 172 6.63 -19.30 -5.90
CA LYS A 172 7.07 -20.51 -6.63
C LYS A 172 8.13 -20.21 -7.70
N SER A 173 8.46 -18.94 -7.93
CA SER A 173 9.39 -18.51 -8.99
C SER A 173 10.54 -17.68 -8.39
N GLU A 174 11.69 -18.31 -8.19
CA GLU A 174 12.88 -17.64 -7.65
C GLU A 174 13.34 -16.45 -8.51
N SER A 175 13.17 -16.55 -9.83
CA SER A 175 13.52 -15.46 -10.75
C SER A 175 12.66 -14.22 -10.51
N LEU A 176 11.34 -14.39 -10.34
CA LEU A 176 10.42 -13.28 -10.04
C LEU A 176 10.64 -12.72 -8.63
N ILE A 177 10.92 -13.58 -7.65
CA ILE A 177 11.29 -13.16 -6.29
C ILE A 177 12.56 -12.31 -6.33
N SER A 178 13.58 -12.73 -7.08
CA SER A 178 14.83 -12.00 -7.24
C SER A 178 14.61 -10.61 -7.85
N LYS A 179 13.75 -10.51 -8.89
CA LYS A 179 13.37 -9.21 -9.46
C LYS A 179 12.64 -8.33 -8.43
N THR A 180 11.69 -8.89 -7.70
CA THR A 180 10.97 -8.17 -6.63
C THR A 180 11.92 -7.65 -5.54
N LYS A 181 12.87 -8.49 -5.11
CA LYS A 181 13.93 -8.12 -4.15
C LYS A 181 14.79 -6.97 -4.68
N SER A 182 15.10 -6.93 -5.97
CA SER A 182 15.85 -5.80 -6.55
C SER A 182 15.10 -4.47 -6.42
N PHE A 183 13.78 -4.44 -6.65
CA PHE A 183 12.96 -3.24 -6.41
C PHE A 183 12.90 -2.87 -4.92
N PHE A 184 12.72 -3.87 -4.05
CA PHE A 184 12.72 -3.64 -2.60
C PHE A 184 14.05 -3.02 -2.13
N LEU A 185 15.18 -3.58 -2.56
CA LEU A 185 16.51 -3.08 -2.19
C LEU A 185 16.81 -1.70 -2.78
N HIS A 186 16.25 -1.37 -3.95
CA HIS A 186 16.30 -0.02 -4.50
C HIS A 186 15.59 0.97 -3.57
N LEU A 187 14.38 0.65 -3.08
CA LEU A 187 13.66 1.50 -2.13
C LEU A 187 14.39 1.61 -0.78
N ALA A 188 14.84 0.49 -0.23
CA ALA A 188 15.43 0.44 1.10
C ALA A 188 16.85 1.02 1.17
N PHE A 189 17.66 0.86 0.10
CA PHE A 189 19.10 1.16 0.13
C PHE A 189 19.59 1.95 -1.09
N SER A 190 18.69 2.49 -1.92
CA SER A 190 19.03 3.25 -3.14
C SER A 190 19.95 2.48 -4.10
N LEU A 191 19.85 1.15 -4.13
CA LEU A 191 20.62 0.31 -5.04
C LEU A 191 20.19 0.47 -6.49
N GLU A 192 21.11 0.26 -7.43
CA GLU A 192 20.72 0.17 -8.83
C GLU A 192 19.72 -0.97 -9.05
N ARG A 193 18.63 -0.62 -9.71
CA ARG A 193 17.62 -1.57 -10.18
C ARG A 193 18.07 -2.18 -11.51
N GLY A 194 17.69 -3.43 -11.75
CA GLY A 194 17.93 -4.05 -13.06
C GLY A 194 17.20 -3.30 -14.20
N LYS A 195 17.76 -3.36 -15.41
CA LYS A 195 17.19 -2.71 -16.62
C LYS A 195 16.06 -3.50 -17.30
N THR A 196 15.61 -4.59 -16.69
CA THR A 196 14.60 -5.47 -17.28
C THR A 196 13.23 -4.77 -17.29
N VAL A 197 12.61 -4.71 -18.46
CA VAL A 197 11.24 -4.24 -18.64
C VAL A 197 10.43 -5.35 -19.31
N SER A 198 9.26 -5.65 -18.78
CA SER A 198 8.30 -6.62 -19.30
C SER A 198 6.90 -6.04 -19.20
N SER A 199 6.31 -5.68 -20.34
CA SER A 199 5.02 -5.00 -20.45
C SER A 199 3.95 -5.82 -21.15
N ASP A 200 4.30 -7.03 -21.61
CA ASP A 200 3.40 -7.99 -22.25
C ASP A 200 2.33 -8.47 -21.24
N PRO A 201 1.03 -8.23 -21.51
CA PRO A 201 -0.05 -8.60 -20.59
C PRO A 201 -0.17 -10.10 -20.28
N LEU A 202 0.41 -10.97 -21.12
CA LEU A 202 0.39 -12.42 -20.97
C LEU A 202 1.62 -12.97 -20.23
N LYS A 203 2.57 -12.10 -19.88
CA LYS A 203 3.80 -12.43 -19.15
C LYS A 203 3.82 -11.73 -17.78
N PRO A 204 4.72 -12.13 -16.87
CA PRO A 204 4.92 -11.38 -15.63
C PRO A 204 5.33 -9.94 -15.96
N LEU A 205 4.63 -8.97 -15.37
CA LEU A 205 4.94 -7.55 -15.56
C LEU A 205 6.15 -7.14 -14.73
N ILE A 206 7.04 -6.36 -15.34
CA ILE A 206 8.20 -5.72 -14.68
C ILE A 206 8.33 -4.34 -15.29
N ILE A 207 7.85 -3.32 -14.60
CA ILE A 207 7.74 -1.96 -15.13
C ILE A 207 8.31 -0.98 -14.11
N PRO A 208 9.58 -0.57 -14.28
CA PRO A 208 10.14 0.54 -13.54
C PRO A 208 9.34 1.84 -13.75
N ALA A 209 9.20 2.64 -12.70
CA ALA A 209 8.61 3.97 -12.81
C ALA A 209 9.27 4.79 -13.93
N GLY A 210 8.45 5.37 -14.81
CA GLY A 210 8.88 6.19 -15.95
C GLY A 210 9.28 5.40 -17.20
N SER A 211 9.15 4.07 -17.20
CA SER A 211 9.38 3.24 -18.39
C SER A 211 8.12 2.91 -19.19
N ASP A 212 6.96 3.39 -18.74
CA ASP A 212 5.66 3.19 -19.38
C ASP A 212 5.05 4.55 -19.73
N SER A 213 3.97 4.53 -20.52
CA SER A 213 3.20 5.71 -20.92
C SER A 213 1.76 5.33 -21.26
N PHE A 214 0.84 6.28 -21.20
CA PHE A 214 -0.55 6.04 -21.62
C PHE A 214 -0.63 5.60 -23.09
N GLY A 215 0.25 6.12 -23.95
CA GLY A 215 0.37 5.65 -25.34
C GLY A 215 0.74 4.16 -25.45
N GLN A 216 1.68 3.68 -24.64
CA GLN A 216 2.12 2.27 -24.64
C GLN A 216 1.14 1.32 -23.95
N ILE A 217 0.34 1.81 -23.00
CA ILE A 217 -0.71 1.04 -22.32
C ILE A 217 -1.93 0.93 -23.23
N GLY A 218 -2.24 2.02 -23.93
CA GLY A 218 -3.42 2.18 -24.77
C GLY A 218 -4.71 2.30 -23.97
N SER A 219 -5.83 2.22 -24.67
CA SER A 219 -7.16 2.27 -24.06
C SER A 219 -7.44 1.05 -23.16
N PRO A 220 -8.31 1.21 -22.16
CA PRO A 220 -8.80 0.08 -21.35
C PRO A 220 -9.42 -0.99 -22.24
N PRO A 221 -9.20 -2.29 -21.97
CA PRO A 221 -9.77 -3.35 -22.81
C PRO A 221 -11.30 -3.30 -22.79
N THR A 222 -11.87 -3.01 -23.95
CA THR A 222 -13.32 -2.98 -24.16
C THR A 222 -13.79 -4.36 -24.61
N VAL A 223 -14.03 -5.25 -23.65
CA VAL A 223 -14.89 -6.41 -23.92
C VAL A 223 -16.33 -5.88 -23.93
N ASP A 224 -16.82 -5.52 -25.12
CA ASP A 224 -18.18 -5.00 -25.38
C ASP A 224 -18.59 -3.77 -24.57
N VAL A 225 -17.63 -2.87 -24.29
CA VAL A 225 -17.88 -1.64 -23.54
C VAL A 225 -17.87 -0.44 -24.46
N ASP A 226 -19.03 0.18 -24.66
CA ASP A 226 -19.13 1.50 -25.26
C ASP A 226 -18.55 2.54 -24.29
N ILE A 227 -17.27 2.89 -24.48
CA ILE A 227 -16.56 3.90 -23.70
C ILE A 227 -17.32 5.23 -23.69
N THR A 228 -18.03 5.58 -24.78
CA THR A 228 -18.75 6.85 -24.90
C THR A 228 -19.97 6.93 -23.95
N SER A 229 -20.52 5.78 -23.56
CA SER A 229 -21.62 5.70 -22.58
C SER A 229 -21.14 5.93 -21.13
N LEU A 230 -19.85 5.70 -20.85
CA LEU A 230 -19.30 5.82 -19.51
C LEU A 230 -19.03 7.29 -19.18
N HIS A 231 -19.90 7.89 -18.36
CA HIS A 231 -19.72 9.25 -17.84
C HIS A 231 -18.57 9.30 -16.81
N ALA A 232 -17.32 9.23 -17.24
CA ALA A 232 -16.14 9.30 -16.37
C ALA A 232 -15.66 10.75 -16.22
N LYS A 233 -15.29 11.14 -14.98
CA LYS A 233 -14.82 12.52 -14.69
C LYS A 233 -13.32 12.69 -14.95
N ASN A 234 -12.57 11.60 -14.85
CA ASN A 234 -11.13 11.56 -15.06
C ASN A 234 -10.72 10.17 -15.62
N PRO A 235 -9.48 10.01 -16.11
CA PRO A 235 -9.02 8.73 -16.66
C PRO A 235 -9.11 7.57 -15.66
N LYS A 236 -8.77 7.79 -14.38
CA LYS A 236 -8.83 6.75 -13.35
C LYS A 236 -10.26 6.22 -13.15
N ASP A 237 -11.26 7.09 -13.17
CA ASP A 237 -12.68 6.71 -13.08
C ASP A 237 -13.13 5.87 -14.29
N LEU A 238 -12.62 6.17 -15.49
CA LEU A 238 -12.90 5.38 -16.68
C LEU A 238 -12.35 3.95 -16.51
N TRP A 239 -11.09 3.83 -16.13
CA TRP A 239 -10.45 2.54 -15.88
C TRP A 239 -11.15 1.75 -14.77
N LYS A 240 -11.58 2.43 -13.71
CA LYS A 240 -12.40 1.84 -12.63
C LYS A 240 -13.66 1.17 -13.19
N LYS A 241 -14.45 1.94 -13.94
CA LYS A 241 -15.74 1.48 -14.49
C LYS A 241 -15.58 0.30 -15.43
N VAL A 242 -14.54 0.31 -16.28
CA VAL A 242 -14.25 -0.82 -17.17
C VAL A 242 -13.82 -2.04 -16.37
N TYR A 243 -12.94 -1.86 -15.36
CA TYR A 243 -12.47 -2.94 -14.51
C TYR A 243 -13.61 -3.60 -13.73
N GLU A 244 -14.44 -2.81 -13.06
CA GLU A 244 -15.57 -3.28 -12.24
C GLU A 244 -16.67 -3.94 -13.07
N ARG A 245 -16.78 -3.63 -14.37
CA ARG A 245 -17.70 -4.35 -15.26
C ARG A 245 -17.23 -5.77 -15.54
N VAL A 246 -15.92 -5.98 -15.69
CA VAL A 246 -15.33 -7.32 -15.91
C VAL A 246 -15.20 -8.09 -14.60
N PHE A 247 -14.84 -7.40 -13.52
CA PHE A 247 -14.66 -7.94 -12.18
C PHE A 247 -15.51 -7.15 -11.18
N PRO A 248 -16.81 -7.46 -11.07
CA PRO A 248 -17.69 -6.79 -10.13
C PRO A 248 -17.14 -6.88 -8.70
N PRO A 249 -17.17 -5.78 -7.93
CA PRO A 249 -16.66 -5.78 -6.57
C PRO A 249 -17.46 -6.79 -5.74
N GLU A 250 -16.77 -7.71 -5.09
CA GLU A 250 -17.40 -8.59 -4.11
C GLU A 250 -17.85 -7.73 -2.92
N SER A 251 -19.12 -7.88 -2.52
CA SER A 251 -19.62 -7.32 -1.26
C SER A 251 -18.69 -7.77 -0.16
N THR A 252 -17.89 -6.83 0.34
CA THR A 252 -16.76 -7.09 1.20
C THR A 252 -17.27 -7.47 2.58
N ASN A 253 -17.75 -8.70 2.74
CA ASN A 253 -17.96 -9.33 4.03
C ASN A 253 -16.59 -9.73 4.64
N GLU A 254 -15.60 -8.84 4.50
CA GLU A 254 -14.29 -8.92 5.18
C GLU A 254 -14.37 -8.41 6.62
N GLN A 255 -15.55 -8.51 7.24
CA GLN A 255 -15.62 -9.02 8.60
C GLN A 255 -15.20 -10.50 8.63
N ARG A 256 -14.03 -10.83 8.07
CA ARG A 256 -13.26 -11.92 8.64
C ARG A 256 -13.00 -11.44 10.06
N GLU A 257 -13.51 -12.16 11.05
CA GLU A 257 -13.28 -11.88 12.47
C GLU A 257 -11.86 -11.35 12.60
N LEU A 258 -11.74 -10.05 12.90
CA LEU A 258 -10.46 -9.46 13.23
C LEU A 258 -10.01 -10.25 14.44
N LYS A 259 -9.09 -11.21 14.21
CA LYS A 259 -8.55 -12.02 15.29
C LYS A 259 -7.92 -11.03 16.24
N ASP A 260 -8.48 -10.97 17.44
CA ASP A 260 -8.03 -10.05 18.46
C ASP A 260 -6.54 -10.36 18.75
N PRO A 261 -5.61 -9.43 18.44
CA PRO A 261 -4.19 -9.63 18.73
C PRO A 261 -3.96 -10.00 20.20
N ALA A 262 -4.80 -9.46 21.10
CA ALA A 262 -4.71 -9.69 22.54
C ALA A 262 -5.00 -11.14 22.95
N LYS A 263 -5.72 -11.89 22.11
CA LYS A 263 -6.13 -13.27 22.39
C LYS A 263 -5.27 -14.28 21.65
N ASP A 264 -4.32 -13.83 20.84
CA ASP A 264 -3.41 -14.70 20.12
C ASP A 264 -2.27 -15.14 21.06
N PRO A 265 -2.14 -16.45 21.36
CA PRO A 265 -1.11 -16.97 22.27
C PRO A 265 0.32 -16.61 21.85
N GLN A 266 0.55 -16.34 20.56
CA GLN A 266 1.86 -15.95 20.04
C GLN A 266 2.38 -14.64 20.66
N TYR A 267 1.49 -13.72 21.02
CA TYR A 267 1.84 -12.41 21.60
C TYR A 267 1.59 -12.37 23.12
N SER A 268 1.44 -13.52 23.77
CA SER A 268 1.25 -13.58 25.23
C SER A 268 2.51 -13.12 25.95
N GLU A 269 2.36 -12.14 26.82
CA GLU A 269 3.42 -11.54 27.61
C GLU A 269 2.91 -11.38 29.05
N PRO A 270 3.24 -12.30 29.98
CA PRO A 270 2.56 -12.40 31.28
C PRO A 270 2.50 -11.10 32.09
N GLN A 271 3.56 -10.27 32.01
CA GLN A 271 3.62 -8.99 32.70
C GLN A 271 2.73 -7.93 32.03
N ILE A 272 2.73 -7.87 30.69
CA ILE A 272 1.89 -6.94 29.93
C ILE A 272 0.42 -7.34 30.06
N ASP A 273 0.13 -8.64 30.00
CA ASP A 273 -1.23 -9.20 30.14
C ASP A 273 -1.81 -8.94 31.53
N ALA A 274 -1.00 -9.08 32.59
CA ALA A 274 -1.42 -8.74 33.95
C ALA A 274 -1.72 -7.24 34.10
N MET A 275 -0.87 -6.36 33.56
CA MET A 275 -1.11 -4.90 33.58
C MET A 275 -2.37 -4.51 32.80
N ARG A 276 -2.61 -5.13 31.63
CA ARG A 276 -3.84 -4.92 30.86
C ARG A 276 -5.06 -5.36 31.65
N ALA A 277 -5.04 -6.56 32.22
CA ALA A 277 -6.16 -7.08 33.00
C ALA A 277 -6.53 -6.16 34.18
N GLN A 278 -5.52 -5.60 34.86
CA GLN A 278 -5.73 -4.58 35.89
C GLN A 278 -6.41 -3.32 35.32
N LYS A 279 -5.94 -2.81 34.18
CA LYS A 279 -6.52 -1.62 33.54
C LYS A 279 -7.93 -1.83 33.02
N ASP A 280 -8.23 -3.01 32.49
CA ASP A 280 -9.58 -3.37 32.05
C ASP A 280 -10.54 -3.42 33.24
N GLN A 281 -10.08 -3.94 34.39
CA GLN A 281 -10.86 -3.93 35.63
C GLN A 281 -11.11 -2.50 36.13
N GLU A 282 -10.09 -1.63 36.13
CA GLU A 282 -10.23 -0.21 36.47
C GLU A 282 -11.23 0.50 35.56
N LEU A 283 -11.18 0.23 34.26
CA LEU A 283 -12.08 0.81 33.26
C LEU A 283 -13.53 0.35 33.47
N GLU A 284 -13.77 -0.93 33.72
CA GLU A 284 -15.10 -1.44 34.01
C GLU A 284 -15.67 -0.87 35.31
N GLN A 285 -14.83 -0.71 36.33
CA GLN A 285 -15.24 -0.03 37.56
C GLN A 285 -15.60 1.43 37.31
N TYR A 286 -14.81 2.14 36.51
CA TYR A 286 -15.11 3.51 36.10
C TYR A 286 -16.45 3.60 35.35
N LYS A 287 -16.69 2.75 34.34
CA LYS A 287 -17.96 2.71 33.59
C LYS A 287 -19.17 2.47 34.51
N ARG A 288 -19.05 1.53 35.46
CA ARG A 288 -20.12 1.26 36.44
C ARG A 288 -20.40 2.47 37.33
N ASN A 289 -19.36 3.17 37.77
CA ASN A 289 -19.51 4.36 38.62
C ASN A 289 -20.10 5.54 37.84
N ALA A 290 -19.67 5.75 36.59
CA ALA A 290 -20.23 6.76 35.70
C ALA A 290 -21.72 6.48 35.40
N ALA A 291 -22.09 5.23 35.12
CA ALA A 291 -23.48 4.84 34.89
C ALA A 291 -24.39 5.05 36.12
N LYS A 292 -23.85 4.85 37.34
CA LYS A 292 -24.57 5.16 38.58
C LYS A 292 -24.73 6.67 38.80
N SER A 293 -23.69 7.45 38.47
CA SER A 293 -23.72 8.92 38.55
C SER A 293 -24.75 9.52 37.57
N TRP A 294 -24.84 8.98 36.35
CA TRP A 294 -25.84 9.39 35.35
C TRP A 294 -27.28 9.05 35.77
N LYS A 295 -27.51 7.86 36.34
CA LYS A 295 -28.82 7.50 36.91
C LYS A 295 -29.23 8.34 38.12
N GLY A 296 -28.27 8.91 38.84
CA GLY A 296 -28.55 9.85 39.93
C GLY A 296 -29.06 11.20 39.44
N LEU A 297 -28.62 11.66 38.27
CA LEU A 297 -29.08 12.93 37.68
C LEU A 297 -30.50 12.86 37.10
N GLU A 298 -30.95 11.70 36.62
CA GLU A 298 -32.32 11.51 36.09
C GLU A 298 -33.40 11.36 37.18
N LEU A 299 -33.01 11.18 38.44
CA LEU A 299 -33.92 11.03 39.58
C LEU A 299 -34.11 12.33 40.40
N GLU A 300 -33.48 13.45 39.99
CA GLU A 300 -33.61 14.77 40.62
C GLU A 300 -34.48 15.78 39.83
N THR A 301 -35.25 15.33 38.84
CA THR A 301 -36.33 16.13 38.19
C THR A 301 -37.70 15.64 38.61
#